data_AF-I1SRW8-F1
#
_entry.id   AF-I1SRW8-F1
#
_cell.length_a   1.000
_cell.length_b   1.000
_cell.length_c   1.000
_cell.angle_alpha   90.00
_cell.angle_beta   90.00
_cell.angle_gamma   90.00
#
_symmetry.space_group_name_H-M   'P 1'
#
loop_
_entity.id
_entity.type
_entity.pdbx_description
1 polymer ?
#
loop_
_entity_poly.entity_id
_entity_poly.type
_entity_poly.pdbx_seq_one_letter_code
_entity_poly.pdbx_strand_id
1 'polypeptide(L)'
;MSNLQTCQKMAHSFHHLQIRSPMNQETKRFFFLVMWLSFSTRFYKLAEPPHVCWDETHFGKMGSYYINRTFLFDVHPPLGKMLIGFAGFMTGYDGT
;
A
#
# COMPACT_ATOMS: atom_id res chain seq x y z
N MET A 1 -16.56 31.20 33.98
CA MET A 1 -16.32 29.77 33.68
C MET A 1 -17.27 29.18 32.63
N SER A 2 -18.27 29.92 32.13
CA SER A 2 -19.25 29.45 31.13
C SER A 2 -18.71 29.39 29.68
N ASN A 3 -17.80 30.28 29.30
CA ASN A 3 -17.31 30.38 27.91
C ASN A 3 -16.37 29.23 27.49
N LEU A 4 -15.62 28.65 28.44
CA LEU A 4 -14.74 27.50 28.14
C LEU A 4 -15.53 26.22 27.87
N GLN A 5 -16.63 25.97 28.59
CA GLN A 5 -17.50 24.81 28.34
C GLN A 5 -18.23 24.91 26.99
N THR A 6 -18.58 26.13 26.55
CA THR A 6 -19.18 26.36 25.22
C THR A 6 -18.17 26.08 24.11
N CYS A 7 -16.93 26.56 24.23
CA CYS A 7 -15.86 26.26 23.26
C CYS A 7 -15.53 24.76 23.20
N GLN A 8 -15.53 24.06 24.33
CA GLN A 8 -15.25 22.63 24.38
C GLN A 8 -16.37 21.79 23.75
N LYS A 9 -17.64 22.20 23.94
CA LYS A 9 -18.80 21.59 23.25
C LYS A 9 -18.80 21.89 21.75
N MET A 10 -18.34 23.07 21.33
CA MET A 10 -18.22 23.42 19.91
C MET A 10 -17.09 22.63 19.23
N ALA A 11 -15.94 22.45 19.89
CA ALA A 11 -14.83 21.64 19.37
C ALA A 11 -15.17 20.14 19.25
N HIS A 12 -15.92 19.59 20.21
CA HIS A 12 -16.36 18.18 20.18
C HIS A 12 -17.49 17.95 19.16
N SER A 13 -18.31 18.97 18.88
CA SER A 13 -19.31 18.95 17.80
C SER A 13 -18.63 19.07 16.42
N PHE A 14 -17.53 19.82 16.30
CA PHE A 14 -16.76 19.98 15.06
C PHE A 14 -16.09 18.69 14.59
N HIS A 15 -15.65 17.82 15.51
CA HIS A 15 -15.12 16.50 15.17
C HIS A 15 -16.15 15.55 14.53
N HIS A 16 -17.44 15.83 14.68
CA HIS A 16 -18.54 15.07 14.06
C HIS A 16 -19.09 15.72 12.78
N LEU A 17 -18.59 16.92 12.39
CA LEU A 17 -19.08 17.64 11.22
C LEU A 17 -18.27 17.28 9.96
N GLN A 18 -18.86 16.35 9.20
CA GLN A 18 -18.84 16.27 7.74
C GLN A 18 -17.54 15.85 7.03
N ILE A 19 -17.24 14.54 7.03
CA ILE A 19 -16.49 13.89 5.93
C ILE A 19 -17.28 12.69 5.37
N ARG A 20 -18.50 12.92 4.90
CA ARG A 20 -19.16 12.01 3.95
C ARG A 20 -20.36 12.69 3.30
N SER A 21 -20.14 13.49 2.26
CA SER A 21 -21.21 13.69 1.28
C SER A 21 -21.44 12.36 0.56
N PRO A 22 -22.70 11.88 0.40
CA PRO A 22 -22.96 10.70 -0.39
C PRO A 22 -22.49 10.97 -1.82
N MET A 23 -21.53 10.18 -2.29
CA MET A 23 -20.96 10.39 -3.61
C MET A 23 -22.02 10.14 -4.68
N ASN A 24 -22.17 11.09 -5.61
CA ASN A 24 -23.13 10.99 -6.72
C ASN A 24 -22.90 9.70 -7.52
N GLN A 25 -23.96 9.14 -8.10
CA GLN A 25 -23.87 7.87 -8.84
C GLN A 25 -22.91 7.99 -10.04
N GLU A 26 -22.90 9.14 -10.73
CA GLU A 26 -21.96 9.41 -11.81
C GLU A 26 -20.51 9.45 -11.29
N THR A 27 -20.24 10.14 -10.18
CA THR A 27 -18.91 10.15 -9.57
C THR A 27 -18.45 8.75 -9.15
N LYS A 28 -19.35 7.89 -8.67
CA LYS A 28 -19.04 6.47 -8.37
C LYS A 28 -18.63 5.73 -9.64
N ARG A 29 -19.38 5.91 -10.74
CA ARG A 29 -19.05 5.32 -12.04
C ARG A 29 -17.66 5.76 -12.52
N PHE A 30 -17.37 7.07 -12.49
CA PHE A 30 -16.05 7.59 -12.85
C PHE A 30 -14.94 7.03 -11.97
N PHE A 31 -15.15 6.96 -10.65
CA PHE A 31 -14.18 6.39 -9.73
C PHE A 31 -13.88 4.92 -10.08
N PHE A 32 -14.92 4.09 -10.29
CA PHE A 32 -14.73 2.70 -10.67
C PHE A 32 -14.06 2.57 -12.04
N LEU A 33 -14.41 3.40 -13.03
CA LEU A 33 -13.78 3.42 -14.35
C LEU A 33 -12.28 3.72 -14.25
N VAL A 34 -11.91 4.76 -13.50
CA VAL A 34 -10.50 5.12 -13.30
C VAL A 34 -9.75 4.05 -12.51
N MET A 35 -10.39 3.46 -11.50
CA MET A 35 -9.81 2.35 -10.73
C MET A 35 -9.51 1.14 -11.64
N TRP A 36 -10.48 0.70 -12.44
CA TRP A 36 -10.30 -0.42 -13.37
C TRP A 36 -9.29 -0.14 -14.47
N LEU A 37 -9.27 1.07 -15.02
CA LEU A 37 -8.28 1.49 -16.01
C LEU A 37 -6.87 1.52 -15.41
N SER A 38 -6.72 2.07 -14.21
CA SER A 38 -5.45 2.11 -13.49
C SER A 38 -4.95 0.71 -13.13
N PHE A 39 -5.87 -0.19 -12.75
CA PHE A 39 -5.54 -1.58 -12.49
C PHE A 39 -5.07 -2.27 -13.77
N SER A 40 -5.89 -2.23 -14.83
CA SER A 40 -5.57 -2.89 -16.11
C SER A 40 -4.24 -2.42 -16.71
N THR A 41 -3.97 -1.13 -16.68
CA THR A 41 -2.72 -0.55 -17.23
C THR A 41 -1.49 -0.93 -16.42
N ARG A 42 -1.59 -1.04 -15.09
CA ARG A 42 -0.46 -1.43 -14.23
C ARG A 42 -0.10 -2.90 -14.31
N PHE A 43 -1.09 -3.77 -14.55
CA PHE A 43 -0.88 -5.22 -14.70
C PHE A 43 -0.71 -5.65 -16.16
N TYR A 44 -0.80 -4.71 -17.12
CA TYR A 44 -0.60 -5.03 -18.52
C TYR A 44 0.86 -5.44 -18.77
N LYS A 45 1.06 -6.68 -19.22
CA LYS A 45 2.37 -7.27 -19.58
C LYS A 45 3.40 -7.30 -18.44
N LEU A 46 2.98 -7.64 -17.23
CA LEU A 46 3.89 -7.73 -16.08
C LEU A 46 5.04 -8.75 -16.25
N ALA A 47 4.85 -9.80 -17.05
CA ALA A 47 5.86 -10.83 -17.29
C ALA A 47 6.86 -10.49 -18.42
N GLU A 48 6.69 -9.36 -19.10
CA GLU A 48 7.61 -8.90 -20.15
C GLU A 48 8.44 -7.71 -19.62
N PRO A 49 9.78 -7.76 -19.71
CA PRO A 49 10.62 -8.79 -20.33
C PRO A 49 11.02 -9.93 -19.35
N PRO A 50 11.34 -11.14 -19.84
CA PRO A 50 11.66 -12.30 -19.00
C PRO A 50 13.06 -12.26 -18.35
N HIS A 51 13.71 -11.10 -18.32
CA HIS A 51 15.02 -10.92 -17.69
C HIS A 51 14.88 -10.08 -16.43
N VAL A 52 15.77 -10.30 -15.47
CA VAL A 52 15.74 -9.60 -14.19
C VAL A 52 16.05 -8.12 -14.41
N CYS A 53 15.07 -7.26 -14.11
CA CYS A 53 15.12 -5.83 -14.34
C CYS A 53 15.64 -5.05 -13.12
N TRP A 54 15.79 -3.74 -13.30
CA TRP A 54 16.35 -2.81 -12.30
C TRP A 54 15.74 -3.02 -10.91
N ASP A 55 16.62 -3.17 -9.92
CA ASP A 55 16.35 -3.44 -8.51
C ASP A 55 15.64 -4.77 -8.14
N GLU A 56 15.19 -5.58 -9.10
CA GLU A 56 14.59 -6.90 -8.82
C GLU A 56 15.61 -7.85 -8.18
N THR A 57 16.86 -7.85 -8.64
CA THR A 57 17.93 -8.64 -8.00
C THR A 57 18.20 -8.20 -6.56
N HIS A 58 18.21 -6.89 -6.31
CA HIS A 58 18.51 -6.34 -4.99
C HIS A 58 17.40 -6.66 -4.00
N PHE A 59 16.15 -6.30 -4.32
CA PHE A 59 15.01 -6.56 -3.44
C PHE A 59 14.61 -8.03 -3.38
N GLY A 60 14.77 -8.78 -4.47
CA GLY A 60 14.55 -10.23 -4.51
C GLY A 60 15.48 -10.95 -3.54
N LYS A 61 16.79 -10.64 -3.59
CA LYS A 61 17.79 -11.21 -2.67
C LYS A 61 17.52 -10.84 -1.22
N MET A 62 17.07 -9.60 -0.95
CA MET A 62 16.64 -9.23 0.40
C MET A 62 15.41 -10.03 0.86
N GLY A 63 14.44 -10.27 -0.02
CA GLY A 63 13.30 -11.15 0.23
C GLY A 63 13.72 -12.58 0.59
N SER A 64 14.69 -13.15 -0.16
CA SER A 64 15.27 -14.46 0.12
C SER A 64 15.93 -14.51 1.50
N TYR A 65 16.60 -13.45 1.94
CA TYR A 65 17.17 -13.38 3.29
C TYR A 65 16.11 -13.41 4.40
N TYR A 66 14.93 -12.84 4.17
CA TYR A 66 13.81 -12.95 5.11
C TYR A 66 13.23 -14.37 5.16
N ILE A 67 13.12 -15.05 4.02
CA ILE A 67 12.65 -16.44 3.94
C ILE A 67 13.66 -17.38 4.62
N ASN A 68 14.95 -17.20 4.34
CA ASN A 68 16.05 -18.00 4.89
C ASN A 68 16.43 -17.61 6.33
N ARG A 69 15.79 -16.59 6.91
CA ARG A 69 16.06 -16.07 8.26
C ARG A 69 17.53 -15.72 8.51
N THR A 70 18.23 -15.25 7.49
CA THR A 70 19.63 -14.82 7.59
C THR A 70 19.72 -13.33 7.91
N PHE A 71 20.71 -12.94 8.69
CA PHE A 71 20.93 -11.54 9.03
C PHE A 71 21.26 -10.70 7.79
N LEU A 72 20.55 -9.59 7.61
CA LEU A 72 20.74 -8.61 6.56
C LEU A 72 20.97 -7.24 7.21
N PHE A 73 21.91 -6.47 6.66
CA PHE A 73 22.08 -5.06 6.98
C PHE A 73 21.64 -4.20 5.78
N ASP A 74 20.69 -3.29 6.00
CA ASP A 74 20.12 -2.41 4.99
C ASP A 74 19.96 -1.00 5.51
N VAL A 75 20.04 0.00 4.63
CA VAL A 75 19.82 1.42 4.97
C VAL A 75 18.34 1.77 5.06
N HIS A 76 17.46 1.00 4.40
CA HIS A 76 16.04 1.30 4.33
C HIS A 76 15.22 0.65 5.46
N PRO A 77 14.06 1.23 5.81
CA PRO A 77 13.11 0.60 6.71
C PRO A 77 12.70 -0.81 6.23
N PRO A 78 12.63 -1.81 7.13
CA PRO A 78 12.50 -3.22 6.75
C PRO A 78 11.11 -3.62 6.23
N LEU A 79 10.08 -2.80 6.46
CA LEU A 79 8.68 -3.17 6.19
C LEU A 79 8.43 -3.55 4.73
N GLY A 80 8.96 -2.78 3.78
CA GLY A 80 8.77 -3.05 2.36
C GLY A 80 9.39 -4.39 1.92
N LYS A 81 10.60 -4.69 2.41
CA LYS A 81 11.33 -5.91 2.06
C LYS A 81 10.74 -7.16 2.71
N MET A 82 10.17 -7.01 3.91
CA MET A 82 9.38 -8.07 4.55
C MET A 82 8.13 -8.41 3.74
N LEU A 83 7.42 -7.41 3.19
CA LEU A 83 6.24 -7.65 2.34
C LEU A 83 6.61 -8.37 1.05
N ILE A 84 7.76 -8.05 0.45
CA ILE A 84 8.28 -8.74 -0.73
C ILE A 84 8.62 -10.21 -0.39
N GLY A 85 9.33 -10.45 0.72
CA GLY A 85 9.60 -11.82 1.19
C GLY A 85 8.32 -12.61 1.49
N PHE A 86 7.31 -11.95 2.08
CA PHE A 86 6.01 -12.55 2.35
C PHE A 86 5.25 -12.89 1.06
N ALA A 87 5.27 -12.00 0.05
CA ALA A 87 4.69 -12.28 -1.26
C ALA A 87 5.38 -13.50 -1.92
N GLY A 88 6.71 -13.56 -1.86
CA GLY A 88 7.48 -14.73 -2.29
C GLY A 88 7.02 -16.02 -1.60
N PHE A 89 6.95 -16.01 -0.27
CA PHE A 89 6.47 -17.14 0.53
C PHE A 89 5.05 -17.59 0.13
N MET A 90 4.12 -16.65 -0.10
CA MET A 90 2.76 -16.97 -0.56
C MET A 90 2.71 -17.58 -1.96
N THR A 91 3.63 -17.18 -2.85
CA THR A 91 3.76 -17.76 -4.19
C THR A 91 4.53 -19.09 -4.23
N GLY A 92 5.04 -19.56 -3.09
CA GLY A 92 5.82 -20.80 -3.00
C GLY A 92 7.31 -20.65 -3.31
N TYR A 93 7.86 -19.43 -3.25
CA TYR A 93 9.29 -19.17 -3.39
C TYR A 93 10.04 -19.62 -2.13
N ASP A 94 11.12 -20.38 -2.30
CA ASP A 94 11.89 -21.01 -1.22
C ASP A 94 13.16 -20.24 -0.84
N GLY A 95 13.44 -19.11 -1.48
CA GLY A 95 14.61 -18.29 -1.18
C GLY A 95 15.89 -18.67 -1.93
N THR A 96 15.79 -19.51 -2.97
CA THR A 96 16.90 -19.89 -3.87
C THR A 96 16.94 -19.02 -5.13
#